data_AF-A0A2M7ADM3-F1
#
_entry.id   AF-A0A2M7ADM3-F1
#
_cell.length_a   1.000
_cell.length_b   1.000
_cell.length_c   1.000
_cell.angle_alpha   90.00
_cell.angle_beta   90.00
_cell.angle_gamma   90.00
#
_symmetry.space_group_name_H-M   'P 1'
#
loop_
_entity.id
_entity.type
_entity.pdbx_description
1 polymer ?
#
loop_
_entity_poly.entity_id
_entity_poly.type
_entity_poly.pdbx_seq_one_letter_code
_entity_poly.pdbx_strand_id
1 'polypeptide(L)' 'METNPFALLARAVVASFEIAVHIGIGLFQTIWFVANGRKDKVGDAVGDMMKGISDAMVRMFHK' A
#
# COMPACT_ATOMS: atom_id res chain seq x y z
N MET A 1 -5.37 7.83 -27.27
CA MET A 1 -4.56 7.91 -26.04
C MET A 1 -3.26 7.19 -26.31
N GLU A 2 -2.19 7.92 -26.63
CA GLU A 2 -0.87 7.31 -26.74
C GLU A 2 -0.43 6.90 -25.33
N THR A 3 -0.57 5.61 -25.03
CA THR A 3 -0.04 5.00 -23.83
C THR A 3 1.47 4.96 -23.99
N ASN A 4 2.15 6.06 -23.66
CA ASN A 4 3.61 6.13 -23.69
C ASN A 4 4.11 5.08 -22.67
N PRO A 5 4.70 3.95 -23.11
CA PRO A 5 4.97 2.81 -22.23
C PRO A 5 5.94 3.17 -21.10
N PHE A 6 6.81 4.15 -21.33
CA PHE A 6 7.67 4.75 -20.31
C PHE A 6 6.90 5.47 -19.19
N ALA A 7 5.81 6.16 -19.51
CA ALA A 7 4.97 6.82 -18.51
C ALA A 7 4.19 5.81 -17.67
N LEU A 8 3.77 4.69 -18.29
CA LEU A 8 3.13 3.58 -17.57
C LEU A 8 4.13 2.88 -16.64
N LEU A 9 5.35 2.64 -17.12
CA LEU A 9 6.43 2.04 -16.32
C LEU A 9 6.81 2.94 -15.14
N ALA A 10 6.98 4.24 -15.36
CA ALA A 10 7.29 5.19 -14.29
C ALA A 10 6.20 5.21 -13.20
N ARG A 11 4.92 5.19 -13.60
CA ARG A 11 3.78 5.09 -12.66
C ARG A 11 3.75 3.76 -11.92
N ALA A 12 4.04 2.66 -12.60
CA ALA A 12 4.12 1.35 -11.99
C ALA A 12 5.25 1.24 -10.96
N VAL A 13 6.41 1.86 -11.25
CA VAL A 13 7.54 1.94 -10.30
C VAL A 13 7.17 2.79 -9.09
N VAL A 14 6.55 3.95 -9.26
CA VAL A 14 6.11 4.78 -8.13
C VAL A 14 5.05 4.06 -7.29
N ALA A 15 4.07 3.43 -7.94
CA ALA A 15 3.02 2.67 -7.26
C ALA A 15 3.59 1.47 -6.49
N SER A 16 4.60 0.76 -7.04
CA SER A 16 5.23 -0.36 -6.34
C SER A 16 6.00 0.10 -5.09
N PHE A 17 6.64 1.28 -5.13
CA PHE A 17 7.24 1.90 -3.95
C PHE A 17 6.19 2.32 -2.91
N GLU A 18 5.08 2.95 -3.32
CA GLU A 18 3.97 3.28 -2.39
C GLU A 18 3.39 2.01 -1.73
N ILE A 19 3.17 0.95 -2.52
CA ILE A 19 2.70 -0.35 -2.02
C ILE A 19 3.70 -0.92 -1.01
N ALA A 20 5.01 -0.89 -1.32
CA ALA A 20 6.04 -1.37 -0.41
C ALA A 20 6.08 -0.58 0.91
N VAL A 21 5.88 0.75 0.85
CA VAL A 21 5.77 1.60 2.05
C VAL A 21 4.53 1.23 2.86
N HIS A 22 3.37 1.05 2.23
CA HIS A 22 2.15 0.63 2.93
C HIS A 22 2.30 -0.75 3.58
N ILE A 23 2.93 -1.72 2.89
CA ILE A 23 3.26 -3.04 3.47
C ILE A 23 4.19 -2.88 4.67
N GLY A 24 5.23 -2.05 4.56
CA GLY A 24 6.18 -1.80 5.65
C GLY A 24 5.51 -1.19 6.89
N ILE A 25 4.65 -0.19 6.69
CA ILE A 25 3.89 0.45 7.77
C ILE A 25 2.90 -0.55 8.39
N GLY A 26 2.18 -1.32 7.58
CA GLY A 26 1.21 -2.31 8.06
C GLY A 26 1.87 -3.44 8.86
N LEU A 27 3.02 -3.95 8.41
CA LEU A 27 3.81 -4.93 9.16
C LEU A 27 4.35 -4.34 10.46
N PHE A 28 4.89 -3.12 10.43
CA PHE A 28 5.37 -2.44 11.63
C PHE A 28 4.25 -2.23 12.65
N GLN A 29 3.09 -1.74 12.22
CA GLN A 29 1.91 -1.57 13.06
C GLN A 29 1.42 -2.91 13.62
N THR A 30 1.37 -3.96 12.79
CA THR A 30 0.98 -5.30 13.22
C THR A 30 1.91 -5.83 14.31
N ILE A 31 3.23 -5.75 14.10
CA ILE A 31 4.24 -6.16 15.09
C ILE A 31 4.11 -5.34 16.37
N TRP A 32 3.92 -4.02 16.25
CA TRP A 32 3.72 -3.12 17.39
C TRP A 32 2.46 -3.47 18.19
N PHE A 33 1.34 -3.75 17.53
CA PHE A 33 0.10 -4.15 18.18
C PHE A 33 0.21 -5.51 18.86
N VAL A 34 0.87 -6.48 18.21
CA VAL A 34 1.14 -7.80 18.81
C VAL A 34 2.04 -7.67 20.04
N ALA A 35 3.11 -6.86 19.97
CA ALA A 35 4.02 -6.62 21.10
C ALA A 35 3.33 -5.94 22.29
N ASN A 36 2.32 -5.09 22.05
CA ASN A 36 1.53 -4.42 23.08
C ASN A 36 0.26 -5.21 23.50
N GLY A 37 0.08 -6.44 23.03
CA GLY A 37 -1.09 -7.27 23.36
C GLY A 37 -2.42 -6.83 22.73
N ARG A 38 -2.39 -5.89 21.78
CA ARG A 38 -3.56 -5.29 21.11
C ARG A 38 -3.94 -6.03 19.82
N LYS A 39 -4.20 -7.34 19.94
CA LYS A 39 -4.54 -8.18 18.78
C LYS A 39 -5.83 -7.76 18.08
N ASP A 40 -6.71 -7.03 18.77
CA ASP A 40 -7.93 -6.43 18.21
C ASP A 40 -7.64 -5.46 17.06
N LYS A 41 -6.48 -4.78 17.12
CA LYS A 41 -6.09 -3.74 16.16
C LYS A 41 -5.29 -4.23 14.97
N VAL A 42 -4.88 -5.50 14.98
CA VAL A 42 -4.13 -6.09 13.86
C VAL A 42 -5.02 -6.16 12.61
N GLY A 43 -6.30 -6.50 12.78
CA GLY A 43 -7.25 -6.52 11.67
C GLY A 43 -7.45 -5.14 11.05
N ASP A 44 -7.59 -4.11 11.89
CA ASP A 44 -7.71 -2.71 11.44
C ASP A 44 -6.45 -2.25 10.70
N ALA A 45 -5.26 -2.57 11.23
CA ALA A 45 -3.98 -2.21 10.62
C ALA A 45 -3.78 -2.85 9.23
N VAL A 46 -4.17 -4.12 9.10
CA VAL A 46 -4.14 -4.83 7.82
C VAL A 46 -5.19 -4.26 6.86
N GLY A 47 -6.37 -3.88 7.35
CA GLY A 47 -7.41 -3.22 6.56
C GLY A 47 -6.94 -1.88 6.00
N ASP A 48 -6.33 -1.04 6.83
CA ASP A 48 -5.77 0.26 6.42
C ASP A 48 -4.61 0.08 5.43
N MET A 49 -3.76 -0.94 5.63
CA MET A 49 -2.71 -1.30 4.68
C MET A 49 -3.29 -1.69 3.32
N MET A 50 -4.30 -2.55 3.27
CA MET A 50 -4.94 -2.99 2.03
C MET A 50 -5.69 -1.85 1.33
N LYS A 51 -6.25 -0.91 2.09
CA LYS A 51 -6.87 0.30 1.55
C LYS A 51 -5.85 1.22 0.89
N GLY A 52 -4.69 1.45 1.53
CA GLY A 52 -3.59 2.23 0.94
C GLY A 52 -3.05 1.60 -0.34
N ILE A 53 -2.90 0.26 -0.36
CA ILE A 53 -2.50 -0.49 -1.55
C ILE A 53 -3.55 -0.36 -2.67
N SER A 54 -4.84 -0.51 -2.37
CA SER A 54 -5.91 -0.34 -3.37
C SER A 54 -5.96 1.08 -3.92
N ASP A 55 -5.85 2.10 -3.06
CA ASP A 55 -5.84 3.50 -3.50
C ASP A 55 -4.64 3.80 -4.42
N ALA A 56 -3.44 3.28 -4.09
CA ALA A 56 -2.26 3.41 -4.93
C ALA A 56 -2.44 2.70 -6.28
N MET A 57 -3.03 1.50 -6.29
CA MET A 57 -3.37 0.79 -7.53
C MET A 57 -4.39 1.56 -8.37
N VAL A 58 -5.46 2.09 -7.75
CA VAL A 58 -6.46 2.89 -8.46
C VAL A 58 -5.83 4.14 -9.06
N ARG A 59 -4.94 4.84 -8.33
CA ARG A 59 -4.19 6.00 -8.87
C ARG A 59 -3.24 5.63 -10.02
N MET A 60 -2.76 4.39 -10.06
CA MET A 60 -1.97 3.90 -11.20
C MET A 60 -2.84 3.75 -12.46
N PHE A 61 -4.10 3.35 -12.31
CA PHE A 61 -5.04 3.09 -13.41
C PHE A 61 -5.94 4.27 -13.80
N HIS A 62 -6.24 5.18 -12.87
CA HIS A 62 -7.00 6.40 -13.13
C HIS A 62 -6.05 7.60 -13.32
N LYS A 63 -6.24 8.30 -14.45
CA LYS A 63 -5.39 9.39 -14.94
C LYS A 63 -5.74 10.72 -14.31
#